data_AF-A0A8E1W7E7-F1
#
_entry.id   AF-A0A8E1W7E7-F1
#
_cell.length_a   1.000
_cell.length_b   1.000
_cell.length_c   1.000
_cell.angle_alpha   90.00
_cell.angle_beta   90.00
_cell.angle_gamma   90.00
#
_symmetry.space_group_name_H-M   'P 1'
#
loop_
_entity.id
_entity.type
_entity.pdbx_description
1 polymer ?
#
loop_
_entity_poly.entity_id
_entity_poly.type
_entity_poly.pdbx_seq_one_letter_code
_entity_poly.pdbx_strand_id
1 'polypeptide(L)' 'MTEHFHGVDAGERKTPVLACACGSWGCWPLLARITVTEDEIVWDSFGQPHRPARDYRGFGPFRFARAQYDAAVLRFESA' A
#
# COMPACT_ATOMS: atom_id res chain seq x y z
N MET A 1 1.45 -2.77 13.83
CA MET A 1 1.45 -1.93 12.61
C MET A 1 1.89 -2.73 11.39
N THR A 2 2.61 -3.83 11.58
CA THR A 2 3.10 -4.75 10.54
C THR A 2 1.97 -5.26 9.64
N GLU A 3 0.78 -5.51 10.22
CA GLU A 3 -0.41 -5.95 9.47
C GLU A 3 -0.89 -4.92 8.44
N HIS A 4 -0.66 -3.61 8.65
CA HIS A 4 -1.13 -2.56 7.72
C HIS A 4 -0.59 -2.77 6.31
N PHE A 5 0.70 -3.07 6.19
CA PHE A 5 1.37 -3.32 4.92
C PHE A 5 1.14 -4.73 4.37
N HIS A 6 0.45 -5.59 5.11
CA HIS A 6 -0.06 -6.87 4.59
C HIS A 6 -1.52 -6.75 4.11
N GLY A 7 -2.01 -5.51 3.97
CA GLY A 7 -3.39 -5.24 3.61
C GLY A 7 -4.32 -5.32 4.83
N VAL A 8 -5.51 -4.76 4.67
CA VAL A 8 -6.62 -4.96 5.61
C VAL A 8 -7.54 -6.04 5.03
N ASP A 9 -7.86 -7.06 5.84
CA ASP A 9 -8.64 -8.27 5.49
C ASP A 9 -9.42 -8.19 4.17
N ALA A 10 -9.10 -9.14 3.28
CA ALA A 10 -9.59 -9.37 1.92
C ALA A 10 -10.94 -8.69 1.60
N GLY A 11 -10.88 -7.47 1.05
CA GLY A 11 -12.03 -6.70 0.58
C GLY A 11 -11.63 -5.48 -0.26
N GLU A 12 -12.58 -4.63 -0.63
CA GLU A 12 -12.33 -3.39 -1.41
C GLU A 12 -11.55 -2.30 -0.65
N ARG A 13 -11.17 -2.55 0.60
CA ARG A 13 -10.45 -1.60 1.44
C ARG A 13 -9.00 -1.46 0.99
N LYS A 14 -8.57 -0.22 0.80
CA LYS A 14 -7.23 0.13 0.34
C LYS A 14 -6.36 0.63 1.49
N THR A 15 -5.08 0.29 1.43
CA THR A 15 -4.04 0.66 2.39
C THR A 15 -3.31 1.93 1.92
N PRO A 16 -3.14 2.96 2.78
CA PRO A 16 -2.21 4.05 2.54
C PRO A 16 -0.77 3.55 2.36
N VAL A 17 -0.18 3.80 1.20
CA VAL A 17 1.21 3.44 0.83
C VAL A 17 2.12 4.65 0.62
N LEU A 18 1.55 5.86 0.54
CA LEU A 18 2.29 7.11 0.56
C LEU A 18 1.50 8.17 1.34
N ALA A 19 2.17 8.79 2.31
CA ALA A 19 1.64 9.92 3.06
C ALA A 19 2.14 11.25 2.47
N CYS A 20 1.39 12.33 2.72
CA CYS A 20 1.86 13.67 2.42
C CYS A 20 3.01 14.07 3.37
N ALA A 21 3.97 14.84 2.86
CA ALA A 21 5.10 15.34 3.64
C ALA A 21 4.73 16.34 4.76
N CYS A 22 3.46 16.78 4.83
CA CYS A 22 2.99 17.70 5.86
C CYS A 22 2.83 17.06 7.26
N GLY A 23 2.97 15.74 7.39
CA GLY A 23 2.93 15.02 8.66
C GLY A 23 1.52 14.76 9.23
N SER A 24 0.47 15.20 8.54
CA SER A 24 -0.92 14.93 8.95
C SER A 24 -1.41 13.60 8.39
N TRP A 25 -1.89 12.72 9.28
CA TRP A 25 -2.52 11.45 8.92
C TRP A 25 -3.77 11.68 8.06
N GLY A 26 -3.86 11.00 6.92
CA GLY A 26 -5.00 11.10 5.99
C GLY A 26 -4.99 12.34 5.09
N CYS A 27 -3.96 13.19 5.17
CA CYS A 27 -3.77 14.30 4.25
C CYS A 27 -3.25 13.76 2.91
N TRP A 28 -4.07 13.83 1.85
CA TRP A 28 -3.70 13.44 0.47
C TRP A 28 -3.01 12.07 0.31
N PRO A 29 -3.50 10.97 0.92
CA PRO A 29 -2.82 9.68 0.85
C PRO A 29 -2.93 9.06 -0.54
N LEU A 30 -1.89 8.38 -1.00
CA LEU A 30 -2.01 7.40 -2.07
C LEU A 30 -2.37 6.05 -1.46
N LEU A 31 -3.51 5.52 -1.87
CA LEU A 31 -4.02 4.23 -1.41
C LEU A 31 -3.77 3.17 -2.47
N ALA A 32 -3.45 1.95 -2.06
CA ALA A 32 -3.36 0.77 -2.92
C ALA A 32 -4.15 -0.38 -2.30
N ARG A 33 -4.71 -1.27 -3.11
CA ARG A 33 -5.10 -2.59 -2.63
C ARG A 33 -3.85 -3.44 -2.53
N ILE A 34 -3.69 -4.14 -1.41
CA ILE A 34 -2.57 -5.05 -1.16
C ILE A 34 -3.14 -6.46 -1.11
N THR A 35 -2.65 -7.33 -1.98
CA THR A 35 -2.96 -8.75 -1.97
C THR A 35 -1.72 -9.52 -1.56
N VAL A 36 -1.87 -10.40 -0.57
CA VAL A 36 -0.79 -11.20 0.00
C VAL A 36 -1.05 -12.66 -0.33
N THR A 37 -0.06 -13.31 -0.92
CA THR A 37 -0.03 -14.77 -1.09
C THR A 37 1.14 -15.35 -0.29
N GLU A 38 1.37 -16.66 -0.42
CA GLU A 38 2.49 -17.34 0.22
C GLU A 38 3.84 -16.75 -0.25
N ASP A 39 3.98 -16.49 -1.55
CA ASP A 39 5.26 -16.13 -2.17
C ASP A 39 5.33 -14.69 -2.69
N GLU A 40 4.21 -14.00 -2.83
CA GLU A 40 4.12 -12.69 -3.47
C GLU A 40 3.25 -11.68 -2.69
N ILE A 41 3.66 -10.42 -2.76
CA ILE A 41 2.84 -9.26 -2.38
C ILE A 41 2.56 -8.45 -3.65
N VAL A 42 1.29 -8.14 -3.91
CA VAL A 42 0.86 -7.34 -5.06
C VAL A 42 0.21 -6.06 -4.57
N TRP A 43 0.69 -4.92 -5.07
CA TRP A 43 0.05 -3.62 -4.90
C TRP A 43 -0.60 -3.18 -6.20
N ASP A 44 -1.90 -2.92 -6.18
CA ASP A 44 -2.65 -2.50 -7.35
C ASP A 44 -3.83 -1.56 -6.98
N SER A 45 -4.70 -1.30 -7.97
CA SER A 45 -5.93 -0.52 -7.79
C SER A 45 -5.68 0.82 -7.06
N PHE A 46 -4.63 1.51 -7.46
CA PHE A 46 -4.22 2.77 -6.85
C PHE A 46 -5.33 3.83 -6.89
N GLY A 47 -5.35 4.72 -5.91
CA GLY A 47 -6.27 5.84 -5.89
C GLY A 47 -5.94 6.87 -4.81
N GLN A 48 -6.45 8.08 -4.99
CA GLN A 48 -6.31 9.16 -4.01
C GLN A 48 -7.71 9.73 -3.70
N PRO A 49 -8.21 9.64 -2.46
CA PRO A 49 -9.57 10.07 -2.10
C PRO A 49 -9.88 11.53 -2.44
N HIS A 50 -8.87 12.40 -2.36
CA HIS A 50 -9.00 13.83 -2.67
C HIS A 50 -8.95 14.14 -4.19
N ARG A 51 -8.70 13.14 -5.04
CA ARG A 51 -8.71 13.23 -6.51
C ARG A 51 -9.34 11.98 -7.14
N PRO A 52 -10.65 11.75 -6.95
CA PRO A 52 -11.31 10.52 -7.39
C PRO A 52 -11.34 10.36 -8.92
N ALA A 53 -11.26 11.46 -9.69
CA ALA A 53 -11.26 11.43 -11.15
C ALA A 53 -9.86 11.17 -11.77
N ARG A 54 -8.80 11.13 -10.98
CA ARG A 54 -7.44 10.91 -11.51
C ARG A 54 -7.26 9.43 -11.83
N ASP A 55 -6.83 9.15 -13.06
CA ASP A 55 -6.59 7.80 -13.52
C ASP A 55 -5.22 7.29 -13.03
N TYR A 56 -5.25 6.20 -12.26
CA TYR A 56 -4.05 5.51 -11.79
C TYR A 56 -3.94 4.08 -12.35
N ARG A 57 -4.70 3.73 -13.40
CA ARG A 57 -4.64 2.38 -14.01
C ARG A 57 -3.26 2.04 -14.58
N GLY A 58 -2.46 3.05 -14.92
CA GLY A 58 -1.06 2.86 -15.33
C GLY A 58 -0.08 2.62 -14.18
N PHE A 59 -0.52 2.69 -12.91
CA PHE A 59 0.31 2.38 -11.76
C PHE A 59 0.20 0.90 -11.42
N GLY A 60 1.34 0.23 -11.45
CA GLY A 60 1.43 -1.19 -11.13
C GLY A 60 0.67 -2.09 -12.13
N PRO A 61 0.31 -3.32 -11.70
CA PRO A 61 0.59 -3.89 -10.38
C PRO A 61 2.10 -3.92 -10.08
N PHE A 62 2.47 -3.48 -8.88
CA PHE A 62 3.82 -3.70 -8.36
C PHE A 62 3.83 -5.05 -7.64
N ARG A 63 4.86 -5.85 -7.92
CA ARG A 63 5.01 -7.21 -7.41
C ARG A 63 6.31 -7.31 -6.61
N PHE A 64 6.22 -7.93 -5.45
CA PHE A 64 7.34 -8.12 -4.55
C PHE A 64 7.39 -9.58 -4.11
N ALA A 65 8.60 -10.15 -4.05
CA ALA A 65 8.80 -11.42 -3.37
C ALA A 65 8.47 -11.27 -1.89
N ARG A 66 7.67 -12.17 -1.33
CA ARG A 66 7.15 -12.08 0.04
C ARG A 66 8.24 -11.87 1.07
N ALA A 67 9.29 -12.69 1.02
CA ALA A 67 10.41 -12.60 1.97
C ALA A 67 11.14 -11.25 1.94
N GLN A 68 11.30 -10.65 0.76
CA GLN A 68 11.97 -9.35 0.62
C GLN A 68 11.09 -8.21 1.14
N TYR A 69 9.79 -8.28 0.88
CA TYR A 69 8.82 -7.31 1.35
C TYR A 69 8.74 -7.30 2.88
N ASP A 70 8.58 -8.47 3.48
CA ASP A 70 8.47 -8.61 4.94
C ASP A 70 9.73 -8.08 5.64
N ALA A 71 10.92 -8.40 5.11
CA ALA A 71 12.18 -7.86 5.62
C ALA A 71 12.26 -6.33 5.53
N ALA A 72 11.77 -5.74 4.43
CA ALA A 72 11.75 -4.29 4.25
C ALA A 72 10.78 -3.60 5.21
N VAL A 73 9.58 -4.17 5.41
CA VAL A 73 8.59 -3.66 6.37
C VAL A 73 9.14 -3.71 7.79
N LEU A 74 9.75 -4.83 8.19
CA LEU A 74 10.38 -4.96 9.51
C LEU A 74 11.49 -3.92 9.73
N ARG A 75 12.31 -3.67 8.70
CA ARG A 75 13.35 -2.63 8.74
C ARG A 75 12.75 -1.24 8.89
N PHE A 76 11.65 -0.95 8.19
CA PHE A 76 10.96 0.34 8.29
C PHE A 76 10.39 0.58 9.70
N GLU A 77 9.83 -0.45 10.34
CA GLU A 77 9.29 -0.32 11.71
C GLU A 77 10.36 -0.18 12.80
N SER A 78 11.60 -0.58 12.51
CA SER A 78 12.74 -0.50 13.43
C SER A 78 13.53 0.81 13.33
N ALA A 79 13.12 1.73 12.46
CA ALA A 79 13.78 3.00 12.16
C ALA A 79 13.02 4.19 12.78
#